data_AF-A0A8J6I194-F1
#
_entry.id   AF-A0A8J6I194-F1
#
_cell.length_a   1.000
_cell.length_b   1.000
_cell.length_c   1.000
_cell.angle_alpha   90.00
_cell.angle_beta   90.00
_cell.angle_gamma   90.00
#
_symmetry.space_group_name_H-M   'P 1'
#
loop_
_entity.id
_entity.type
_entity.pdbx_description
1 polymer ?
#
loop_
_entity_poly.entity_id
_entity_poly.type
_entity_poly.pdbx_seq_one_letter_code
_entity_poly.pdbx_strand_id
1 'polypeptide(L)'
;MLEEKVFAKIKEYFLTNKNVAAVYLFGSTVKGRERNYSDIDLAVLFYPHLDKEERFSATLEIAVELTETTGTFGHKARFDVVDRCKMVERDVVIRIFTNLDEYLRDLEELKNSSTLQDFITNKVTRRYAERTLQLAVEA
;
A
#
# COMPACT_ATOMS: atom_id res chain seq x y z
N MET A 1 14.04 22.04 6.17
CA MET A 1 12.60 22.29 6.26
C MET A 1 12.23 22.82 4.90
N LEU A 2 11.28 22.17 4.21
CA LEU A 2 10.88 22.55 2.86
C LEU A 2 10.59 24.06 2.80
N GLU A 3 11.11 24.75 1.81
CA GLU A 3 10.85 26.18 1.66
C GLU A 3 9.35 26.44 1.53
N GLU A 4 8.84 27.46 2.24
CA GLU A 4 7.41 27.77 2.30
C GLU A 4 6.81 28.02 0.90
N LYS A 5 7.61 28.58 -0.01
CA LYS A 5 7.23 28.79 -1.42
C LYS A 5 7.02 27.48 -2.18
N VAL A 6 7.88 26.48 -1.96
CA VAL A 6 7.77 25.17 -2.59
C VAL A 6 6.53 24.45 -2.05
N PHE A 7 6.30 24.52 -0.74
CA PHE A 7 5.11 23.93 -0.13
C PHE A 7 3.80 24.53 -0.66
N ALA A 8 3.74 25.85 -0.79
CA ALA A 8 2.58 26.54 -1.36
C ALA A 8 2.30 26.08 -2.80
N LYS A 9 3.34 25.85 -3.60
CA LYS A 9 3.19 25.42 -4.99
C LYS A 9 2.74 23.97 -5.13
N ILE A 10 3.29 23.07 -4.32
CA ILE A 10 2.82 21.68 -4.23
C ILE A 10 1.32 21.69 -3.88
N LYS A 11 0.91 22.51 -2.91
CA LYS A 11 -0.49 22.62 -2.52
C LYS A 11 -1.37 23.13 -3.66
N GLU A 12 -0.95 24.19 -4.37
CA GLU A 12 -1.69 24.74 -5.51
C GLU A 12 -1.86 23.71 -6.64
N TYR A 13 -0.79 22.97 -6.96
CA TYR A 13 -0.78 21.92 -7.96
C TYR A 13 -1.80 20.82 -7.65
N PHE A 14 -1.81 20.29 -6.43
CA PHE A 14 -2.75 19.24 -6.04
C PHE A 14 -4.17 19.73 -5.78
N LEU A 15 -4.38 21.03 -5.53
CA LEU A 15 -5.73 21.62 -5.47
C LEU A 15 -6.41 21.68 -6.84
N THR A 16 -5.63 21.75 -7.93
CA THR A 16 -6.16 21.74 -9.31
C THR A 16 -6.29 20.33 -9.89
N ASN A 17 -5.53 19.36 -9.36
CA ASN A 17 -5.57 17.98 -9.83
C ASN A 17 -6.78 17.21 -9.25
N LYS A 18 -7.80 16.95 -10.08
CA LYS A 18 -9.04 16.25 -9.67
C LYS A 18 -8.88 14.73 -9.49
N ASN A 19 -7.75 14.16 -9.90
CA ASN A 19 -7.53 12.72 -9.85
C ASN A 19 -6.90 12.25 -8.54
N VAL A 20 -6.48 13.19 -7.69
CA VAL A 20 -5.78 12.91 -6.44
C VAL A 20 -6.72 13.14 -5.25
N ALA A 21 -6.84 12.13 -4.40
CA ALA A 21 -7.62 12.17 -3.16
C ALA A 21 -6.80 12.73 -1.99
N ALA A 22 -5.51 12.39 -1.91
CA ALA A 22 -4.62 12.87 -0.87
C ALA A 22 -3.15 12.83 -1.30
N VAL A 23 -2.34 13.70 -0.69
CA VAL A 23 -0.89 13.75 -0.88
C VAL A 23 -0.19 13.85 0.47
N TYR A 24 0.86 13.08 0.64
CA TYR A 24 1.68 13.05 1.86
C TYR A 24 3.14 13.27 1.50
N LEU A 25 3.76 14.28 2.12
CA LEU A 25 5.22 14.36 2.16
C LEU A 25 5.74 13.31 3.15
N PHE A 26 6.71 12.51 2.73
CA PHE A 26 7.34 11.52 3.59
C PHE A 26 8.87 11.53 3.44
N GLY A 27 9.54 10.52 3.97
CA GLY A 27 10.98 10.35 3.75
C GLY A 27 11.86 11.35 4.48
N SER A 28 13.02 11.64 3.89
CA SER A 28 14.10 12.38 4.56
C SER A 28 13.76 13.86 4.79
N THR A 29 12.84 14.39 3.99
CA THR A 29 12.32 15.77 4.02
C THR A 29 11.59 16.11 5.32
N VAL A 30 10.91 15.13 5.94
CA VAL A 30 10.14 15.31 7.17
C VAL A 30 11.01 15.17 8.43
N LYS A 31 12.17 14.48 8.33
CA LYS A 31 13.02 14.12 9.49
C LYS A 31 14.04 15.20 9.90
N GLY A 32 13.95 16.41 9.35
CA GLY A 32 14.80 17.54 9.75
C GLY A 32 16.29 17.37 9.42
N ARG A 33 16.65 16.47 8.51
CA ARG A 33 18.03 16.23 8.03
C ARG A 33 18.21 16.68 6.58
N GLU A 34 17.69 17.85 6.24
CA GLU A 34 17.86 18.37 4.90
C GLU A 34 19.33 18.68 4.63
N ARG A 35 19.87 18.05 3.60
CA ARG A 35 20.99 18.58 2.83
C ARG A 35 20.36 19.37 1.67
N ASN A 36 20.99 20.46 1.25
CA ASN A 36 20.52 21.41 0.22
C ASN A 36 20.18 20.82 -1.19
N TYR A 37 20.17 19.49 -1.34
CA TYR A 37 19.95 18.75 -2.59
C TYR A 37 19.21 17.43 -2.39
N SER A 38 18.53 17.19 -1.26
CA SER A 38 17.77 15.94 -1.07
C SER A 38 16.51 15.93 -1.92
N ASP A 39 16.24 14.79 -2.56
CA ASP A 39 14.99 14.52 -3.27
C ASP A 39 13.78 14.71 -2.32
N ILE A 40 12.65 15.16 -2.87
CA ILE A 40 11.40 15.37 -2.13
C ILE A 40 10.50 14.16 -2.36
N ASP A 41 10.30 13.36 -1.31
CA ASP A 41 9.49 12.15 -1.36
C ASP A 41 7.98 12.49 -1.18
N LEU A 42 7.16 12.20 -2.20
CA LEU A 42 5.72 12.44 -2.24
C LEU A 42 4.93 11.16 -2.44
N ALA A 43 3.99 10.90 -1.55
CA ALA A 43 3.07 9.77 -1.64
C ALA A 43 1.71 10.29 -2.10
N VAL A 44 1.23 9.80 -3.24
CA VAL A 44 -0.03 10.22 -3.83
C VAL A 44 -1.04 9.10 -3.71
N LEU A 45 -2.27 9.45 -3.30
CA LEU A 45 -3.42 8.56 -3.31
C LEU A 45 -4.37 9.04 -4.40
N PHE A 46 -4.53 8.25 -5.46
CA PHE A 46 -5.45 8.54 -6.54
C PHE A 46 -6.87 8.05 -6.25
N TYR A 47 -7.86 8.65 -6.90
CA TYR A 47 -9.23 8.14 -6.87
C TYR A 47 -9.36 6.81 -7.63
N PRO A 48 -10.32 5.94 -7.25
CA PRO A 48 -10.43 4.58 -7.77
C PRO A 48 -10.78 4.46 -9.25
N HIS A 49 -11.15 5.56 -9.92
CA HIS A 49 -11.51 5.55 -11.33
C HIS A 49 -10.30 5.46 -12.26
N LEU A 50 -9.08 5.67 -11.74
CA LEU A 50 -7.86 5.49 -12.51
C LEU A 50 -7.33 4.06 -12.39
N ASP A 51 -7.02 3.46 -13.54
CA ASP A 51 -6.37 2.15 -13.58
C ASP A 51 -4.88 2.22 -13.18
N LYS A 52 -4.17 1.09 -13.26
CA LYS A 52 -2.76 1.00 -12.85
C LYS A 52 -1.83 1.77 -13.80
N GLU A 53 -2.11 1.74 -15.10
CA GLU A 53 -1.28 2.40 -16.12
C GLU A 53 -1.49 3.91 -16.09
N GLU A 54 -2.74 4.35 -15.93
CA GLU A 54 -3.11 5.75 -15.75
C GLU A 54 -2.47 6.34 -14.48
N ARG A 55 -2.52 5.61 -13.35
CA ARG A 55 -1.85 6.06 -12.11
C ARG A 55 -0.35 6.10 -12.24
N PHE A 56 0.25 5.11 -12.91
CA PHE A 56 1.69 5.10 -13.15
C PHE A 56 2.11 6.29 -14.02
N SER A 57 1.37 6.55 -15.10
CA SER A 57 1.60 7.69 -15.99
C SER A 57 1.43 9.02 -15.25
N ALA A 58 0.34 9.16 -14.48
CA ALA A 58 0.10 10.34 -13.67
C ALA A 58 1.21 10.57 -12.62
N THR A 59 1.72 9.50 -12.02
CA THR A 59 2.85 9.59 -11.06
C THR A 59 4.10 10.18 -11.71
N LEU A 60 4.42 9.75 -12.94
CA LEU A 60 5.55 10.28 -13.70
C LEU A 60 5.33 11.74 -14.11
N GLU A 61 4.14 12.07 -14.61
CA GLU A 61 3.76 13.44 -14.99
C GLU A 61 3.86 14.40 -13.81
N ILE A 62 3.29 14.03 -12.66
CA ILE A 62 3.36 14.82 -11.42
C ILE A 62 4.82 15.07 -11.02
N ALA A 63 5.69 14.06 -11.09
CA ALA A 63 7.09 14.20 -10.73
C ALA A 63 7.81 15.22 -11.64
N VAL A 64 7.56 15.15 -12.95
CA VAL A 64 8.16 16.06 -13.95
C VAL A 64 7.63 17.48 -13.76
N GLU A 65 6.31 17.65 -13.76
CA GLU A 65 5.66 18.96 -13.67
C GLU A 65 6.02 19.71 -12.39
N LEU A 66 6.05 19.02 -11.24
CA LEU A 66 6.49 19.62 -9.99
C LEU A 66 7.97 20.01 -10.03
N THR A 67 8.84 19.15 -10.57
CA THR A 67 10.28 19.44 -10.69
C THR A 67 10.53 20.66 -11.58
N GLU A 68 9.84 20.77 -12.72
CA GLU A 68 9.92 21.92 -13.62
C GLU A 68 9.40 23.19 -12.95
N THR A 69 8.22 23.10 -12.35
CA THR A 69 7.55 24.25 -11.72
C THR A 69 8.35 24.77 -10.52
N THR A 70 9.02 23.93 -9.74
CA THR A 70 9.88 24.39 -8.63
C THR A 70 11.27 24.79 -9.10
N GLY A 71 11.76 24.18 -10.18
CA GLY A 71 13.04 24.49 -10.82
C GLY A 71 13.13 25.94 -11.30
N THR A 72 12.02 26.51 -11.78
CA THR A 72 11.94 27.93 -12.17
C THR A 72 12.14 28.89 -10.99
N PHE A 73 11.98 28.43 -9.75
CA PHE A 73 12.21 29.21 -8.53
C PHE A 73 13.59 28.97 -7.91
N GLY A 74 14.50 28.28 -8.61
CA GLY A 74 15.86 28.01 -8.16
C GLY A 74 16.01 26.78 -7.28
N HIS A 75 14.92 26.04 -7.02
CA HIS A 75 14.95 24.81 -6.23
C HIS A 75 15.24 23.62 -7.16
N LYS A 76 16.46 23.08 -7.10
CA LYS A 76 16.93 21.98 -7.99
C LYS A 76 16.60 20.57 -7.51
N ALA A 77 15.78 20.44 -6.46
CA ALA A 77 15.39 19.13 -5.92
C ALA A 77 14.45 18.41 -6.89
N ARG A 78 14.63 17.10 -7.05
CA ARG A 78 13.71 16.25 -7.81
C ARG A 78 12.60 15.75 -6.90
N PHE A 79 11.43 15.53 -7.47
CA PHE A 79 10.32 14.89 -6.78
C PHE A 79 10.32 13.39 -7.06
N ASP A 80 10.41 12.58 -6.00
CA ASP A 80 10.14 11.14 -6.09
C ASP A 80 8.69 10.91 -5.68
N VAL A 81 7.85 10.54 -6.65
CA VAL A 81 6.41 10.39 -6.44
C VAL A 81 6.08 8.91 -6.46
N VAL A 82 5.40 8.45 -5.41
CA VAL A 82 4.95 7.06 -5.29
C VAL A 82 3.44 6.97 -5.18
N ASP A 83 2.84 6.07 -5.95
CA ASP A 83 1.45 5.71 -5.77
C ASP A 83 1.30 4.87 -4.48
N ARG A 84 0.59 5.42 -3.49
CA ARG A 84 0.30 4.77 -2.21
C ARG A 84 -0.97 3.93 -2.25
N CYS A 85 -1.57 3.76 -3.42
CA CYS A 85 -2.70 2.86 -3.61
C CYS A 85 -2.25 1.41 -3.42
N LYS A 86 -2.40 0.92 -2.19
CA LYS A 86 -2.60 -0.51 -1.93
C LYS A 86 -3.99 -0.88 -2.44
N MET A 87 -4.22 -0.82 -3.75
CA MET A 87 -5.20 -1.72 -4.35
C MET A 87 -4.63 -3.11 -4.10
N VAL A 88 -5.11 -3.77 -3.05
CA VAL A 88 -4.96 -5.21 -2.94
C VAL A 88 -5.61 -5.74 -4.20
N GLU A 89 -4.81 -6.25 -5.13
CA GLU A 89 -5.29 -6.74 -6.42
C GLU A 89 -6.48 -7.65 -6.15
N ARG A 90 -7.55 -7.50 -6.94
CA ARG A 90 -8.77 -8.30 -6.77
C ARG A 90 -8.44 -9.79 -6.65
N ASP A 91 -7.44 -10.25 -7.39
CA ASP A 91 -6.96 -11.63 -7.38
C ASP A 91 -6.28 -12.02 -6.06
N VAL A 92 -5.57 -11.09 -5.40
CA VAL A 92 -5.01 -11.31 -4.06
C VAL A 92 -6.14 -11.41 -3.03
N VAL A 93 -7.15 -10.55 -3.12
CA VAL A 93 -8.33 -10.63 -2.24
C VAL A 93 -9.09 -11.93 -2.45
N ILE A 94 -9.37 -12.31 -3.70
CA ILE A 94 -10.02 -13.57 -4.06
C ILE A 94 -9.23 -14.75 -3.52
N ARG A 95 -7.90 -14.78 -3.70
CA ARG A 95 -7.05 -15.85 -3.19
C ARG A 95 -7.13 -15.98 -1.67
N ILE A 96 -7.10 -14.85 -0.94
CA ILE A 96 -7.23 -14.86 0.53
C ILE A 96 -8.61 -15.39 0.93
N PHE A 97 -9.68 -14.95 0.29
CA PHE A 97 -11.04 -15.42 0.58
C PHE A 97 -11.23 -16.91 0.27
N THR A 98 -10.69 -17.41 -0.85
CA THR A 98 -10.73 -18.84 -1.20
C THR A 98 -10.00 -19.68 -0.16
N ASN A 99 -8.79 -19.28 0.23
CA ASN A 99 -8.02 -19.98 1.26
C ASN A 99 -8.74 -19.98 2.61
N LEU A 100 -9.38 -18.87 2.98
CA LEU A 100 -10.17 -18.77 4.20
C LEU A 100 -11.40 -19.68 4.16
N ASP A 101 -12.08 -19.77 3.02
CA ASP A 101 -13.25 -20.62 2.82
C ASP A 101 -12.90 -22.12 2.84
N GLU A 102 -11.73 -22.51 2.33
CA GLU A 102 -11.19 -23.87 2.50
C GLU A 102 -10.86 -24.16 3.96
N TYR A 103 -10.20 -23.24 4.65
CA TYR A 103 -9.89 -23.38 6.07
C TYR A 103 -11.13 -23.58 6.95
N LEU A 104 -12.18 -22.79 6.70
CA LEU A 104 -13.43 -22.89 7.46
C LEU A 104 -14.11 -24.25 7.23
N ARG A 105 -14.08 -24.76 6.00
CA ARG A 105 -14.60 -26.09 5.66
C ARG A 105 -13.85 -27.20 6.37
N ASP A 106 -12.51 -27.17 6.35
CA ASP A 106 -11.67 -28.17 7.01
C ASP A 106 -11.89 -28.20 8.54
N LEU A 107 -12.03 -27.04 9.17
CA LEU A 107 -12.35 -26.94 10.59
C LEU A 107 -13.76 -27.44 10.91
N GLU A 108 -14.74 -27.14 10.06
CA GLU A 108 -16.10 -27.60 10.25
C GLU A 108 -16.21 -29.13 10.08
N GLU A 109 -15.48 -29.70 9.12
CA GLU A 109 -15.35 -31.15 8.96
C GLU A 109 -14.70 -31.80 10.19
N LEU A 110 -13.62 -31.21 10.71
CA LEU A 110 -12.98 -31.69 11.94
C LEU A 110 -13.94 -31.64 13.14
N LYS A 111 -14.67 -30.54 13.29
CA LYS A 111 -15.66 -30.38 14.37
C LYS A 111 -16.77 -31.42 14.29
N ASN A 112 -17.18 -31.80 13.08
CA ASN A 112 -18.26 -32.76 12.86
C ASN A 112 -17.80 -34.22 12.91
N SER A 113 -16.55 -34.50 12.55
CA SER A 113 -15.99 -35.86 12.44
C SER A 113 -15.20 -36.31 13.67
N SER A 114 -14.85 -35.39 14.58
CA SER A 114 -13.98 -35.71 15.71
C SER A 114 -14.40 -35.01 16.99
N THR A 115 -14.20 -35.70 18.12
CA THR A 115 -14.42 -35.14 19.46
C THR A 115 -13.11 -34.59 20.05
N LEU A 116 -13.21 -33.81 21.12
CA LEU A 116 -12.04 -33.33 21.85
C LEU A 116 -11.12 -34.48 22.33
N GLN A 117 -11.70 -35.65 22.65
CA GLN A 117 -10.92 -36.83 23.02
C GLN A 117 -10.14 -37.41 21.84
N ASP A 118 -10.71 -37.38 20.63
CA ASP A 118 -10.04 -37.84 19.41
C ASP A 118 -8.87 -36.92 19.06
N PHE A 119 -8.98 -35.61 19.29
CA PHE A 119 -7.84 -34.69 19.15
C PHE A 119 -6.69 -35.00 20.14
N ILE A 120 -7.03 -35.47 21.35
CA ILE A 120 -6.04 -35.81 22.39
C ILE A 120 -5.38 -37.17 22.13
N THR A 121 -6.09 -38.12 21.53
CA THR A 121 -5.60 -39.49 21.37
C THR A 121 -5.13 -39.82 19.95
N ASN A 122 -5.71 -39.18 18.93
CA ASN A 122 -5.39 -39.43 17.52
C ASN A 122 -4.37 -38.40 16.98
N LYS A 123 -3.14 -38.88 16.77
CA LYS A 123 -2.02 -38.10 16.24
C LYS A 123 -2.29 -37.56 14.83
N VAL A 124 -3.07 -38.26 14.01
CA VAL A 124 -3.40 -37.83 12.64
C VAL A 124 -4.36 -36.64 12.68
N THR A 125 -5.43 -36.75 13.47
CA THR A 125 -6.41 -35.67 13.68
C THR A 125 -5.74 -34.43 14.27
N ARG A 126 -4.86 -34.60 15.27
CA ARG A 126 -4.09 -33.50 15.84
C ARG A 126 -3.22 -32.79 14.80
N ARG A 127 -2.43 -33.55 14.02
CA ARG A 127 -1.55 -32.97 13.00
C ARG A 127 -2.31 -32.28 11.87
N TYR A 128 -3.48 -32.79 11.51
CA TYR A 128 -4.33 -32.17 10.50
C TYR A 128 -4.84 -30.82 11.00
N ALA A 129 -5.43 -30.78 12.20
CA ALA A 129 -5.87 -29.53 12.84
C ALA A 129 -4.74 -28.52 13.06
N GLU A 130 -3.56 -28.96 13.53
CA GLU A 130 -2.38 -28.11 13.70
C GLU A 130 -1.91 -27.52 12.36
N ARG A 131 -1.89 -28.30 11.28
CA ARG A 131 -1.53 -27.80 9.94
C ARG A 131 -2.54 -26.81 9.40
N THR A 132 -3.83 -27.10 9.54
CA THR A 132 -4.91 -26.20 9.12
C THR A 132 -4.79 -24.86 9.86
N LEU A 133 -4.50 -24.88 11.17
CA LEU A 133 -4.24 -23.67 11.96
C LEU A 133 -2.94 -22.94 11.58
N GLN A 134 -1.86 -23.67 11.30
CA GLN A 134 -0.58 -23.08 10.90
C GLN A 134 -0.72 -22.33 9.56
N LEU A 135 -1.43 -22.92 8.60
CA LEU A 135 -1.71 -22.29 7.31
C LEU A 135 -2.51 -20.98 7.45
N ALA A 136 -3.36 -20.87 8.47
CA ALA A 136 -4.11 -19.64 8.76
C ALA A 136 -3.25 -18.53 9.40
N VAL A 137 -2.11 -18.87 10.00
CA VAL A 137 -1.18 -17.89 10.61
C VAL A 137 -0.11 -17.43 9.60
N GLU A 138 0.21 -18.26 8.61
CA GLU A 138 1.24 -17.98 7.59
C GLU A 138 0.71 -17.31 6.31
N ALA A 139 -0.62 -17.21 6.15
CA ALA A 139 -1.30 -16.55 5.02
C ALA A 139 -1.49 -15.04 5.23
#